data_AF-D3VA06-F1
#
_entry.id   AF-D3VA06-F1
#
_cell.length_a   1.000
_cell.length_b   1.000
_cell.length_c   1.000
_cell.angle_alpha   90.00
_cell.angle_beta   90.00
_cell.angle_gamma   90.00
#
_symmetry.space_group_name_H-M   'P 1'
#
loop_
_entity.id
_entity.type
_entity.pdbx_description
1 polymer ?
#
loop_
_entity_poly.entity_id
_entity_poly.type
_entity_poly.pdbx_seq_one_letter_code
_entity_poly.pdbx_strand_id
1 'polypeptide(L)'
;MSGKLTEIMPGLHVPVTAPLSFRRKAQYQVKCYRRGQRNYVRLKEKGTGYLKINVGLFWRLLSRDSGQSWELMHHERYNNEIRKS
;
A
#
# COMPACT_ATOMS: atom_id res chain seq x y z
N MET A 1 -5.60 7.48 -15.47
CA MET A 1 -6.88 7.13 -14.81
C MET A 1 -6.58 6.31 -13.58
N SER A 2 -6.94 6.78 -12.37
CA SER A 2 -6.86 5.94 -11.18
C SER A 2 -7.97 4.91 -11.27
N GLY A 3 -7.62 3.63 -11.45
CA GLY A 3 -8.62 2.56 -11.53
C GLY A 3 -9.49 2.54 -10.28
N LYS A 4 -10.76 2.15 -10.41
CA LYS A 4 -11.68 2.03 -9.28
C LYS A 4 -11.05 1.15 -8.19
N LEU A 5 -10.98 1.69 -6.99
CA LEU A 5 -10.51 0.96 -5.81
C LEU A 5 -11.72 0.28 -5.14
N THR A 6 -11.45 -0.86 -4.51
CA THR A 6 -12.40 -1.57 -3.67
C THR A 6 -11.75 -1.84 -2.32
N GLU A 7 -12.50 -1.62 -1.26
CA GLU A 7 -12.07 -1.96 0.08
C GLU A 7 -12.31 -3.46 0.33
N ILE A 8 -11.25 -4.21 0.65
CA ILE A 8 -11.31 -5.68 0.83
C ILE A 8 -11.09 -6.11 2.29
N MET A 9 -10.81 -5.14 3.16
CA MET A 9 -10.65 -5.24 4.61
C MET A 9 -10.66 -3.80 5.12
N PRO A 10 -11.17 -3.51 6.35
CA PRO A 10 -11.20 -2.15 6.87
C PRO A 10 -9.83 -1.46 6.70
N GLY A 11 -9.79 -0.31 6.06
CA GLY A 11 -8.57 0.46 5.79
C GLY A 11 -7.63 -0.17 4.75
N LEU A 12 -8.06 -1.13 3.94
CA LEU A 12 -7.26 -1.68 2.83
C LEU A 12 -8.01 -1.58 1.51
N HIS A 13 -7.55 -0.65 0.68
CA HIS A 13 -8.08 -0.37 -0.64
C HIS A 13 -7.18 -1.00 -1.72
N VAL A 14 -7.78 -1.72 -2.66
CA VAL A 14 -7.07 -2.35 -3.77
C VAL A 14 -7.72 -2.03 -5.11
N PRO A 15 -6.94 -1.94 -6.21
CA PRO A 15 -7.50 -1.81 -7.55
C PRO A 15 -8.33 -3.05 -7.91
N VAL A 16 -9.50 -2.85 -8.53
CA VAL A 16 -10.32 -3.98 -9.02
C VAL A 16 -9.58 -4.82 -10.07
N THR A 17 -8.56 -4.25 -10.72
CA THR A 17 -7.70 -4.95 -11.70
C THR A 17 -6.55 -5.73 -11.07
N ALA A 18 -6.28 -5.57 -9.77
CA ALA A 18 -5.17 -6.26 -9.12
C ALA A 18 -5.43 -7.78 -9.08
N PRO A 19 -4.47 -8.65 -9.41
CA PRO A 19 -4.64 -10.09 -9.32
C PRO A 19 -4.98 -10.55 -7.88
N LEU A 20 -5.83 -11.57 -7.74
CA LEU A 20 -6.28 -12.08 -6.45
C LEU A 20 -5.13 -12.50 -5.53
N SER A 21 -4.05 -13.04 -6.09
CA SER A 21 -2.84 -13.42 -5.35
C SER A 21 -2.20 -12.22 -4.64
N PHE A 22 -2.15 -11.05 -5.29
CA PHE A 22 -1.63 -9.83 -4.69
C PHE A 22 -2.60 -9.19 -3.69
N ARG A 23 -3.91 -9.32 -3.89
CA ARG A 23 -4.91 -8.91 -2.89
C ARG A 23 -4.74 -9.69 -1.58
N ARG A 24 -4.59 -11.02 -1.67
CA ARG A 24 -4.34 -11.89 -0.51
C ARG A 24 -3.03 -11.55 0.18
N LYS A 25 -1.95 -11.35 -0.58
CA LYS A 25 -0.65 -10.92 -0.04
C LYS A 25 -0.76 -9.55 0.65
N ALA A 26 -1.48 -8.60 0.07
CA ALA A 26 -1.71 -7.29 0.66
C ALA A 26 -2.47 -7.39 1.99
N GLN A 27 -3.55 -8.18 2.04
CA GLN A 27 -4.28 -8.46 3.28
C GLN A 27 -3.37 -9.06 4.36
N TYR A 28 -2.53 -10.03 3.99
CA TYR A 28 -1.56 -10.63 4.90
C TYR A 28 -0.60 -9.57 5.47
N GLN A 29 0.00 -8.75 4.61
CA GLN A 29 0.94 -7.70 5.03
C GLN A 29 0.31 -6.66 5.97
N VAL A 30 -0.93 -6.23 5.70
CA VAL A 30 -1.62 -5.29 6.60
C VAL A 30 -1.98 -5.95 7.94
N LYS A 31 -2.36 -7.23 7.94
CA LYS A 31 -2.58 -7.98 9.20
C LYS A 31 -1.29 -8.08 10.03
N CYS A 32 -0.16 -8.36 9.38
CA CYS A 32 1.17 -8.36 10.00
C CYS A 32 1.50 -7.01 10.65
N TYR A 33 1.32 -5.92 9.90
CA TYR A 33 1.53 -4.56 10.40
C TYR A 33 0.66 -4.28 11.63
N ARG A 34 -0.65 -4.59 11.57
CA ARG A 34 -1.60 -4.40 12.68
C ARG A 34 -1.26 -5.20 13.94
N ARG A 35 -0.54 -6.30 13.80
CA ARG A 35 -0.02 -7.10 14.93
C ARG A 35 1.28 -6.53 15.52
N GLY A 36 1.75 -5.38 15.03
CA GLY A 36 2.98 -4.74 15.49
C GLY A 36 4.25 -5.23 14.78
N GLN A 37 4.13 -6.02 13.70
CA GLN A 37 5.31 -6.45 12.95
C GLN A 37 5.92 -5.28 12.19
N ARG A 38 7.25 -5.22 12.17
CA ARG A 38 8.02 -4.19 11.45
C ARG A 38 8.25 -4.57 9.98
N ASN A 39 7.16 -4.81 9.25
CA ASN A 39 7.18 -5.18 7.82
C ASN A 39 7.06 -3.97 6.87
N TYR A 40 7.24 -2.76 7.39
CA TYR A 40 7.06 -1.51 6.66
C TYR A 40 8.33 -0.66 6.67
N VAL A 41 8.41 0.28 5.74
CA VAL A 41 9.43 1.32 5.66
C VAL A 41 8.74 2.68 5.78
N ARG A 42 9.26 3.55 6.64
CA ARG A 42 8.85 4.96 6.68
C ARG A 42 9.66 5.72 5.63
N LEU A 43 8.95 6.34 4.69
CA LEU A 43 9.55 7.18 3.67
C LEU A 43 9.96 8.50 4.32
N LYS A 44 11.24 8.86 4.16
CA LYS A 44 11.80 10.14 4.64
C LYS A 44 11.71 11.24 3.58
N GLU A 45 11.40 10.87 2.34
CA GLU A 45 11.30 11.80 1.22
C GLU A 45 10.22 12.87 1.51
N LYS A 46 10.65 14.13 1.41
CA LYS A 46 9.86 15.36 1.54
C LYS A 46 9.07 15.53 2.85
N GLY A 47 9.48 14.84 3.93
CA GLY A 47 8.85 15.00 5.25
C GLY A 47 7.42 14.46 5.35
N THR A 48 6.95 13.72 4.34
CA THR A 48 5.58 13.20 4.25
C THR A 48 5.24 12.21 5.37
N GLY A 49 6.25 11.49 5.88
CA GLY A 49 6.08 10.47 6.91
C GLY A 49 5.31 9.22 6.44
N TYR A 50 5.10 9.07 5.12
CA TYR A 50 4.34 7.97 4.53
C TYR A 50 4.95 6.60 4.88
N LEU A 51 4.09 5.59 4.96
CA LEU A 51 4.52 4.21 5.19
C LEU A 51 4.36 3.38 3.93
N LYS A 52 5.33 2.51 3.68
CA LYS A 52 5.37 1.61 2.54
C LYS A 52 5.53 0.16 2.99
N ILE A 53 4.79 -0.76 2.37
CA ILE A 53 5.05 -2.20 2.47
C ILE A 53 5.22 -2.80 1.07
N ASN A 54 6.23 -3.66 0.88
CA ASN A 54 6.40 -4.40 -0.37
C ASN A 54 5.48 -5.64 -0.37
N VAL A 55 4.66 -5.80 -1.42
CA VAL A 55 3.76 -6.96 -1.58
C VAL A 55 4.30 -7.98 -2.58
N GLY A 56 5.15 -7.53 -3.51
CA GLY A 56 5.83 -8.38 -4.52
C GLY A 56 6.83 -7.57 -5.32
N LEU A 57 7.21 -8.02 -6.52
CA LEU A 57 8.15 -7.27 -7.35
C LEU A 57 7.58 -5.90 -7.77
N PHE A 58 6.34 -5.90 -8.27
CA PHE A 58 5.70 -4.70 -8.84
C PHE A 58 4.57 -4.10 -8.00
N TRP A 59 4.29 -4.65 -6.82
CA TRP A 59 3.15 -4.22 -6.01
C TRP A 59 3.60 -3.68 -4.65
N ARG A 60 3.05 -2.53 -4.27
CA ARG A 60 3.37 -1.79 -3.05
C ARG A 60 2.08 -1.41 -2.33
N LEU A 61 2.09 -1.48 -1.01
CA LEU A 61 1.12 -0.77 -0.19
C LEU A 61 1.72 0.57 0.20
N LEU A 62 0.91 1.62 0.10
CA LEU A 62 1.24 2.96 0.56
C LEU A 62 0.18 3.39 1.57
N SER A 63 0.62 3.91 2.70
CA SER A 63 -0.21 4.59 3.69
C SER A 63 0.26 6.02 3.84
N ARG A 64 -0.70 6.95 3.79
CA ARG A 64 -0.49 8.39 3.89
C ARG A 64 -0.89 8.96 5.25
N ASP A 65 -1.45 8.11 6.12
CA ASP A 65 -2.08 8.46 7.40
C ASP A 65 -1.47 7.66 8.56
N SER A 66 -0.17 7.39 8.47
CA SER A 66 0.61 6.65 9.49
C SER A 66 0.11 5.22 9.77
N GLY A 67 -0.47 4.57 8.77
CA GLY A 67 -0.83 3.15 8.80
C GLY A 67 -2.30 2.86 9.12
N GLN A 68 -3.15 3.89 9.22
CA GLN A 68 -4.59 3.74 9.45
C GLN A 68 -5.26 3.15 8.21
N SER A 69 -4.93 3.66 7.03
CA SER A 69 -5.36 3.14 5.74
C SER A 69 -4.19 2.83 4.82
N TRP A 70 -4.39 1.83 3.96
CA TRP A 70 -3.42 1.31 3.02
C TRP A 70 -4.03 1.18 1.64
N GLU A 71 -3.26 1.56 0.64
CA GLU A 71 -3.64 1.46 -0.76
C GLU A 71 -2.65 0.58 -1.52
N LEU A 72 -3.15 -0.46 -2.19
CA LEU A 72 -2.33 -1.31 -3.06
C LEU A 72 -2.13 -0.64 -4.41
N MET A 73 -0.89 -0.57 -4.86
CA MET A 73 -0.51 0.10 -6.09
C MET A 73 0.49 -0.73 -6.91
N HIS A 74 0.36 -0.64 -8.23
CA HIS A 74 1.45 -1.01 -9.13
C HIS A 74 2.62 -0.02 -8.95
N HIS A 75 3.85 -0.49 -9.13
CA HIS A 75 5.07 0.27 -8.84
C HIS A 75 5.18 1.58 -9.65
N GLU A 76 4.69 1.60 -10.90
CA GLU A 76 4.65 2.81 -11.72
C GLU A 76 3.75 3.89 -11.09
N ARG A 77 2.53 3.50 -10.67
CA ARG A 77 1.62 4.41 -9.99
C ARG A 77 2.21 4.86 -8.66
N TYR A 78 2.75 3.93 -7.88
CA TYR A 78 3.45 4.24 -6.63
C TYR A 78 4.56 5.27 -6.85
N ASN A 79 5.43 5.09 -7.86
CA ASN A 79 6.53 6.00 -8.18
C ASN A 79 6.01 7.40 -8.52
N ASN A 80 4.91 7.48 -9.27
CA ASN A 80 4.29 8.77 -9.59
C ASN A 80 3.74 9.47 -8.33
N GLU A 81 3.15 8.72 -7.40
CA GLU A 81 2.62 9.27 -6.15
C GLU A 81 3.75 9.83 -5.27
N ILE A 82 4.82 9.06 -5.06
CA ILE A 82 5.95 9.50 -4.21
C ILE A 82 6.78 10.63 -4.83
N ARG A 83 6.80 10.77 -6.16
CA ARG A 83 7.47 11.89 -6.84
C ARG A 83 6.69 13.20 -6.69
N LYS A 84 5.36 13.12 -6.65
CA LYS A 84 4.46 14.28 -6.53
C LYS A 84 4.43 14.84 -5.11
N SER A 85 4.34 13.97 -4.11
CA SER A 85 4.39 14.32 -2.68
C SER A 85 5.72 14.93 -2.31
#